data_AF-A0A6N2CB13-F1
#
_entry.id   AF-A0A6N2CB13-F1
#
_cell.length_a   1.000
_cell.length_b   1.000
_cell.length_c   1.000
_cell.angle_alpha   90.00
_cell.angle_beta   90.00
_cell.angle_gamma   90.00
#
_symmetry.space_group_name_H-M   'P 1'
#
loop_
_entity.id
_entity.type
_entity.pdbx_description
1 polymer ?
#
loop_
_entity_poly.entity_id
_entity_poly.type
_entity_poly.pdbx_seq_one_letter_code
_entity_poly.pdbx_strand_id
1 'polypeptide(L)'
;MFDVEREFPIVAIFDEINMRFALLFHQRCMELVHSANRFFPSIDKDISEYVNAGNKLLDHQIANYKFNVTGHGYVATVDLQRRTCTCRIFYLDKIRCPHAMVALRSQHGVDFGIRFT
;
A
#
# COMPACT_ATOMS: atom_id res chain seq x y z
N MET A 1 15.15 -4.24 -45.56
CA MET A 1 15.51 -3.39 -44.42
C MET A 1 14.43 -3.64 -43.37
N PHE A 2 14.69 -4.58 -42.45
CA PHE A 2 13.71 -5.04 -41.46
C PHE A 2 14.27 -4.72 -40.08
N ASP A 3 14.07 -3.48 -39.63
CA ASP A 3 14.20 -3.14 -38.21
C ASP A 3 12.81 -3.27 -37.60
N VAL A 4 12.44 -4.51 -37.26
CA VAL A 4 11.44 -4.73 -36.23
C VAL A 4 12.24 -4.87 -34.95
N GLU A 5 12.39 -3.74 -34.25
CA GLU A 5 12.93 -3.70 -32.90
C GLU A 5 12.25 -4.81 -32.10
N ARG A 6 13.03 -5.80 -31.68
CA ARG A 6 12.54 -6.90 -30.85
C ARG A 6 12.19 -6.33 -29.49
N GLU A 7 10.97 -5.85 -29.35
CA GLU A 7 10.32 -5.63 -28.07
C GLU A 7 10.47 -6.93 -27.28
N PHE A 8 11.25 -6.89 -26.20
CA PHE A 8 11.69 -8.10 -25.52
C PHE A 8 10.45 -8.91 -25.09
N PRO A 9 10.21 -10.10 -25.68
CA PRO A 9 8.96 -10.83 -25.48
C PRO A 9 8.72 -11.20 -24.01
N ILE A 10 9.78 -11.22 -23.20
CA ILE A 10 9.74 -11.44 -21.76
C ILE A 10 8.98 -10.30 -21.06
N VAL A 11 9.22 -9.03 -21.41
CA VAL A 11 8.56 -7.88 -20.78
C VAL A 11 7.06 -7.90 -21.10
N ALA A 12 6.71 -8.12 -22.37
CA ALA A 12 5.32 -8.25 -22.79
C ALA A 12 4.58 -9.40 -22.07
N ILE A 13 5.24 -10.54 -21.85
CA ILE A 13 4.68 -11.65 -21.07
C ILE A 13 4.50 -11.27 -19.60
N PHE A 14 5.48 -10.60 -18.99
CA PHE A 14 5.33 -10.13 -17.61
C PHE A 14 4.21 -9.12 -17.46
N ASP A 15 4.04 -8.21 -18.43
CA ASP A 15 2.97 -7.23 -18.41
C ASP A 15 1.59 -7.89 -18.59
N GLU A 16 1.46 -8.88 -19.48
CA GLU A 16 0.26 -9.70 -19.64
C GLU A 16 -0.08 -10.45 -18.34
N ILE A 17 0.92 -11.04 -17.69
CA ILE A 17 0.76 -11.72 -16.39
C ILE A 17 0.30 -10.72 -15.32
N ASN A 18 0.99 -9.58 -15.20
CA ASN A 18 0.66 -8.53 -14.23
C ASN A 18 -0.75 -7.99 -14.45
N MET A 19 -1.16 -7.78 -15.70
CA MET A 19 -2.49 -7.33 -16.07
C MET A 19 -3.56 -8.35 -15.65
N ARG A 20 -3.34 -9.64 -15.88
CA ARG A 20 -4.27 -10.71 -15.44
C ARG A 20 -4.38 -10.79 -13.93
N PHE A 21 -3.26 -10.69 -13.21
CA PHE A 21 -3.28 -10.64 -11.74
C PHE A 21 -4.02 -9.41 -11.23
N ALA A 22 -3.78 -8.23 -11.82
CA ALA A 22 -4.46 -7.00 -11.44
C ALA A 22 -5.98 -7.08 -11.70
N LEU A 23 -6.38 -7.66 -12.84
CA LEU A 23 -7.79 -7.86 -13.18
C LEU A 23 -8.49 -8.81 -12.19
N LEU A 24 -7.89 -9.96 -11.91
CA LEU A 24 -8.43 -10.93 -10.95
C LEU A 24 -8.50 -10.34 -9.54
N PHE A 25 -7.50 -9.57 -9.14
CA PHE A 25 -7.51 -8.86 -7.87
C PHE A 25 -8.65 -7.84 -7.83
N HIS A 26 -8.82 -7.03 -8.88
CA HIS A 26 -9.90 -6.05 -8.97
C HIS A 26 -11.28 -6.71 -8.93
N GLN A 27 -11.50 -7.79 -9.70
CA GLN A 27 -12.76 -8.54 -9.68
C GLN A 27 -13.08 -9.08 -8.29
N ARG A 28 -12.10 -9.71 -7.62
CA ARG A 28 -12.26 -10.17 -6.24
C ARG A 28 -12.56 -9.02 -5.28
N CYS A 29 -11.90 -7.86 -5.42
CA CYS A 29 -12.24 -6.68 -4.62
C CYS A 29 -13.69 -6.22 -4.85
N MET A 30 -14.16 -6.18 -6.10
CA MET A 30 -15.55 -5.80 -6.40
C MET A 30 -16.56 -6.80 -5.86
N GLU A 31 -16.29 -8.09 -5.98
CA GLU A 31 -17.12 -9.14 -5.36
C GLU A 31 -17.17 -8.99 -3.83
N LEU A 32 -16.04 -8.65 -3.20
CA LEU A 32 -15.93 -8.44 -1.75
C LEU A 32 -16.67 -7.19 -1.26
N VAL A 33 -16.63 -6.09 -2.01
CA VAL A 33 -17.40 -4.86 -1.73
C VAL A 33 -18.91 -5.15 -1.72
N HIS A 34 -19.35 -6.11 -2.54
CA HIS A 34 -20.77 -6.49 -2.64
C HIS A 34 -21.17 -7.65 -1.70
N SER A 35 -20.22 -8.43 -1.18
CA SER A 35 -20.49 -9.48 -0.20
C SER A 35 -20.24 -8.96 1.21
N ALA A 36 -21.29 -8.81 2.01
CA ALA A 36 -21.16 -8.60 3.45
C ALA A 36 -20.58 -9.87 4.09
N ASN A 37 -19.24 -10.02 4.10
CA ASN A 37 -18.38 -10.65 5.13
C ASN A 37 -17.10 -11.32 4.55
N ARG A 38 -15.95 -10.75 4.91
CA ARG A 38 -14.74 -11.40 5.50
C ARG A 38 -14.26 -12.70 4.86
N PHE A 39 -13.55 -12.59 3.74
CA PHE A 39 -12.88 -13.75 3.10
C PHE A 39 -11.67 -14.27 3.91
N PHE A 40 -11.09 -13.45 4.79
CA PHE A 40 -9.99 -13.85 5.66
C PHE A 40 -10.12 -13.19 7.05
N PRO A 41 -10.69 -13.90 8.04
CA PRO A 41 -10.85 -13.37 9.38
C PRO A 41 -9.54 -12.88 10.01
N SER A 42 -8.44 -13.58 9.74
CA SER A 42 -7.09 -13.22 10.17
C SER A 42 -6.60 -11.93 9.50
N ILE A 43 -6.64 -11.84 8.17
CA ILE A 43 -6.14 -10.66 7.44
C ILE A 43 -6.96 -9.42 7.80
N ASP A 44 -8.28 -9.52 7.90
CA ASP A 44 -9.14 -8.40 8.29
C ASP A 44 -8.88 -7.95 9.73
N LYS A 45 -8.55 -8.90 10.62
CA LYS A 45 -8.15 -8.59 12.00
C LYS A 45 -6.82 -7.84 11.98
N ASP A 46 -5.85 -8.32 11.23
CA ASP A 46 -4.53 -7.69 11.11
C ASP A 46 -4.67 -6.28 10.51
N ILE A 47 -5.45 -6.11 9.44
CA ILE A 47 -5.75 -4.79 8.83
C ILE A 47 -6.40 -3.86 9.86
N SER A 48 -7.41 -4.35 10.61
CA SER A 48 -8.06 -3.57 11.66
C SER A 48 -7.09 -3.16 12.77
N GLU A 49 -6.21 -4.06 13.19
CA GLU A 49 -5.17 -3.77 14.17
C GLU A 49 -4.17 -2.73 13.64
N TYR A 50 -3.75 -2.81 12.38
CA TYR A 50 -2.88 -1.80 11.76
C TYR A 50 -3.55 -0.43 11.63
N VAL A 51 -4.84 -0.39 11.26
CA VAL A 51 -5.61 0.85 11.20
C VAL A 51 -5.74 1.46 12.59
N ASN A 52 -6.08 0.66 13.61
CA ASN A 52 -6.18 1.11 14.99
C ASN A 52 -4.84 1.57 15.56
N ALA A 53 -3.74 0.91 15.21
CA ALA A 53 -2.40 1.34 15.57
C ALA A 53 -2.07 2.69 14.91
N GLY A 54 -2.38 2.83 13.61
CA GLY A 54 -2.18 4.07 12.85
C GLY A 54 -2.95 5.26 13.41
N ASN A 55 -4.21 5.05 13.81
CA ASN A 55 -5.06 6.10 14.39
C ASN A 55 -4.51 6.70 15.70
N LYS A 56 -3.57 6.01 16.36
CA LYS A 56 -2.91 6.47 17.60
C LYS A 56 -1.58 7.18 17.33
N LEU A 57 -1.16 7.28 16.07
CA LEU A 57 0.10 7.91 15.69
C LEU A 57 -0.15 9.37 15.30
N LEU A 58 0.87 10.20 15.54
CA LEU A 58 0.91 11.60 15.15
C LEU A 58 1.99 11.77 14.09
N ASP A 59 1.66 12.36 12.95
CA ASP A 59 2.64 12.65 11.91
C ASP A 59 2.95 14.14 11.81
N HIS A 60 4.20 14.41 11.42
CA HIS A 60 4.69 15.73 11.12
C HIS A 60 5.49 15.67 9.82
N GLN A 61 5.08 16.46 8.84
CA GLN A 61 5.79 16.54 7.58
C GLN A 61 7.10 17.31 7.79
N ILE A 62 8.22 16.69 7.43
CA ILE A 62 9.56 17.28 7.58
C ILE A 62 10.16 17.71 6.24
N ALA A 63 9.71 17.13 5.13
CA ALA A 63 10.01 17.57 3.77
C ALA A 63 8.95 17.04 2.79
N ASN A 64 9.07 17.41 1.51
CA ASN A 64 8.21 16.84 0.47
C ASN A 64 8.27 15.30 0.51
N TYR A 65 7.10 14.67 0.63
CA TYR A 65 6.94 13.22 0.72
C TYR A 65 7.69 12.54 1.89
N LYS A 66 8.19 13.30 2.88
CA LYS A 66 8.87 12.77 4.07
C LYS A 66 8.20 13.22 5.37
N PHE A 67 7.97 12.26 6.24
CA PHE A 67 7.22 12.45 7.47
C PHE A 67 7.95 11.81 8.65
N ASN A 68 7.92 12.48 9.79
CA ASN A 68 8.19 11.86 11.08
C ASN A 68 6.85 11.45 11.68
N VAL A 69 6.69 10.18 12.01
CA VAL A 69 5.49 9.64 12.62
C VAL A 69 5.85 9.12 14.01
N THR A 70 5.22 9.71 15.01
CA THR A 70 5.48 9.47 16.44
C THR A 70 4.34 8.67 17.04
N GLY A 71 4.68 7.64 17.82
CA GLY A 71 3.72 6.90 18.62
C GLY A 71 4.40 5.80 19.44
N HIS A 72 3.77 5.40 20.53
CA HIS A 72 4.28 4.34 21.43
C HIS A 72 5.74 4.52 21.87
N GLY A 73 6.21 5.77 22.03
CA GLY A 73 7.56 6.09 22.49
C GLY A 73 8.66 5.98 21.41
N TYR A 74 8.29 5.76 20.15
CA TYR A 74 9.22 5.67 19.02
C TYR A 74 8.84 6.69 17.92
N VAL A 75 9.85 7.20 17.22
CA VAL A 75 9.67 8.07 16.04
C VAL A 75 10.15 7.31 14.81
N ALA A 76 9.24 7.08 13.87
CA ALA A 76 9.53 6.52 12.56
C ALA A 76 9.68 7.63 11.52
N THR A 77 10.73 7.57 10.71
CA THR A 77 10.82 8.40 9.50
C THR A 77 10.28 7.61 8.33
N VAL A 78 9.35 8.22 7.61
CA VAL A 78 8.69 7.67 6.42
C VAL A 78 9.11 8.52 5.21
N ASP A 79 9.55 7.86 4.15
CA ASP A 79 9.80 8.46 2.83
C ASP A 79 8.88 7.80 1.82
N LEU A 80 7.84 8.53 1.39
CA LEU A 80 6.81 8.02 0.48
C LEU A 80 7.33 7.85 -0.95
N GLN A 81 8.30 8.67 -1.36
CA GLN A 81 8.88 8.60 -2.69
C GLN A 81 9.75 7.35 -2.83
N ARG A 82 10.58 7.07 -1.82
CA ARG A 82 11.41 5.85 -1.75
C ARG A 82 10.64 4.63 -1.25
N ARG A 83 9.40 4.81 -0.78
CA ARG A 83 8.54 3.80 -0.16
C ARG A 83 9.20 3.13 1.05
N THR A 84 9.86 3.92 1.90
CA THR A 84 10.59 3.43 3.08
C THR A 84 9.98 3.89 4.40
N CYS A 85 10.12 3.05 5.44
CA CYS A 85 9.87 3.40 6.85
C CYS A 85 10.99 2.87 7.73
N THR A 86 11.52 3.68 8.65
CA THR A 86 12.54 3.23 9.62
C THR A 86 12.03 2.19 10.61
N CYS A 87 10.71 2.04 10.72
CA CYS A 87 10.07 1.03 11.57
C CYS A 87 10.32 -0.41 11.13
N ARG A 88 10.74 -0.66 9.87
CA ARG A 88 11.12 -2.00 9.32
C ARG A 88 10.07 -3.12 9.43
N ILE A 89 8.88 -2.85 9.94
CA ILE A 89 7.90 -3.87 10.32
C ILE A 89 7.34 -4.66 9.11
N PHE A 90 7.28 -4.13 7.88
CA PHE A 90 6.84 -4.92 6.69
C PHE A 90 7.41 -4.43 5.35
N TYR A 91 8.72 -4.52 5.15
CA TYR A 91 9.32 -4.17 3.85
C TYR A 91 9.11 -5.24 2.75
N LEU A 92 8.41 -6.35 3.02
CA LEU A 92 8.44 -7.54 2.17
C LEU A 92 7.34 -7.61 1.09
N ASP A 93 6.10 -7.17 1.35
CA ASP A 93 4.95 -7.45 0.44
C ASP A 93 4.11 -6.23 0.02
N LYS A 94 4.71 -5.04 -0.07
CA LYS A 94 4.02 -3.79 -0.47
C LYS A 94 2.85 -3.36 0.45
N ILE A 95 2.61 -4.07 1.57
CA ILE A 95 1.67 -3.66 2.61
C ILE A 95 2.29 -2.50 3.40
N ARG A 96 1.54 -1.40 3.50
CA ARG A 96 2.02 -0.18 4.16
C ARG A 96 1.95 -0.35 5.67
N CYS A 97 3.07 -0.18 6.36
CA CYS A 97 3.08 -0.11 7.83
C CYS A 97 2.19 1.04 8.34
N PRO A 98 1.74 1.01 9.61
CA PRO A 98 0.90 2.08 10.18
C PRO A 98 1.46 3.48 9.98
N HIS A 99 2.78 3.67 10.15
CA HIS A 99 3.43 4.96 9.92
C HIS A 99 3.28 5.44 8.47
N ALA A 100 3.48 4.54 7.50
CA ALA A 100 3.34 4.87 6.09
C ALA A 100 1.88 5.16 5.71
N MET A 101 0.91 4.48 6.34
CA MET A 101 -0.51 4.77 6.14
C MET A 101 -0.87 6.17 6.60
N VAL A 102 -0.42 6.58 7.78
CA VAL A 102 -0.68 7.92 8.33
C VAL A 102 -0.05 8.98 7.44
N ALA A 103 1.23 8.84 7.07
CA ALA A 103 1.90 9.77 6.16
C ALA A 103 1.19 9.90 4.81
N LEU A 104 0.60 8.81 4.28
CA LEU A 104 -0.13 8.85 3.02
C LEU A 104 -1.48 9.56 3.12
N ARG A 105 -2.19 9.38 4.25
CA ARG A 105 -3.42 10.13 4.54
C ARG A 105 -3.13 11.63 4.63
N SER A 106 -2.02 12.01 5.25
CA SER A 106 -1.62 13.42 5.34
C SER A 106 -1.17 14.00 4.00
N GLN A 107 -0.49 13.20 3.17
CA GLN A 107 -0.01 13.64 1.86
C GLN A 107 -1.12 13.80 0.81
N HIS A 108 -2.16 12.95 0.83
CA HIS A 108 -3.18 12.86 -0.23
C HIS A 108 -4.63 13.02 0.25
N GLY A 109 -4.85 13.25 1.55
CA GLY A 109 -6.18 13.33 2.15
C GLY A 109 -6.76 11.97 2.57
N VAL A 110 -7.87 12.02 3.31
CA VAL A 110 -8.51 10.88 3.99
C VAL A 110 -9.01 9.80 3.01
N ASP A 111 -9.23 10.16 1.74
CA ASP A 111 -9.70 9.28 0.66
C ASP A 111 -8.64 8.25 0.20
N PHE A 112 -7.37 8.43 0.59
CA PHE A 112 -6.29 7.53 0.17
C PHE A 112 -6.32 6.21 0.97
N GLY A 113 -7.16 5.28 0.51
CA GLY A 113 -7.38 3.96 1.12
C GLY A 113 -8.84 3.51 1.14
N ILE A 114 -9.78 4.44 0.91
CA ILE A 114 -11.23 4.14 0.85
C ILE A 114 -11.61 3.46 -0.48
N ARG A 115 -10.76 3.58 -1.52
CA ARG A 115 -10.94 2.85 -2.79
C ARG A 115 -10.66 1.34 -2.71
N PHE A 116 -10.25 0.83 -1.55
CA PHE A 116 -10.00 -0.60 -1.31
C PHE A 116 -10.90 -1.17 -0.19
N THR A 117 -11.88 -0.41 0.29
CA THR A 117 -12.94 -0.85 1.21
C THR A 117 -14.27 -0.88 0.50
#